data_AF-A0A0K1P6C7-F1
#
_entry.id   AF-A0A0K1P6C7-F1
#
_cell.length_a   1.000
_cell.length_b   1.000
_cell.length_c   1.000
_cell.angle_alpha   90.00
_cell.angle_beta   90.00
_cell.angle_gamma   90.00
#
_symmetry.space_group_name_H-M   'P 1'
#
loop_
_entity.id
_entity.type
_entity.pdbx_description
1 polymer ?
#
loop_
_entity_poly.entity_id
_entity_poly.type
_entity_poly.pdbx_seq_one_letter_code
_entity_poly.pdbx_strand_id
1 'polypeptide(L)'
;MKYNSKIIRHKTNSSLKQIKNYVDKKLLNSSIIDNKLEMNDYELIKLYKIKFLQYIGFSLDDIKIIFDNMKDIDIYKMFNYFLITENNLLSCFENNFKTFLNSNSLIINIDTFGYFKSESLGRGVMFELYNFRKMWYQDKFKKEELKDLRSSIFKEFHIYNKNNNITELNSLFTKLNYFLESNIINYNKLHFLCLFKWWTTDPRYVKQIKNRCKLNYGPEIFKQALIWCSKY
;
A
#
# COMPACT_ATOMS: atom_id res chain seq x y z
N MET A 1 -3.76 30.67 8.79
CA MET A 1 -3.87 31.62 7.65
C MET A 1 -4.79 31.03 6.59
N LYS A 2 -5.42 31.81 5.69
CA LYS A 2 -6.15 31.26 4.52
C LYS A 2 -5.37 31.54 3.24
N TYR A 3 -5.25 30.53 2.40
CA TYR A 3 -4.56 30.57 1.12
C TYR A 3 -5.60 30.54 -0.01
N ASN A 4 -5.43 31.40 -1.00
CA ASN A 4 -6.33 31.43 -2.15
C ASN A 4 -6.00 30.32 -3.16
N SER A 5 -6.96 30.05 -4.06
CA SER A 5 -6.87 29.02 -5.09
C SER A 5 -5.61 29.10 -5.96
N LYS A 6 -5.13 30.31 -6.30
CA LYS A 6 -3.93 30.49 -7.13
C LYS A 6 -2.70 29.95 -6.41
N ILE A 7 -2.50 30.35 -5.15
CA ILE A 7 -1.38 29.89 -4.33
C ILE A 7 -1.45 28.37 -4.14
N ILE A 8 -2.62 27.83 -3.75
CA ILE A 8 -2.81 26.40 -3.54
C ILE A 8 -2.43 25.62 -4.79
N ARG A 9 -2.99 25.99 -5.95
CA ARG A 9 -2.75 25.26 -7.20
C ARG A 9 -1.28 25.28 -7.62
N HIS A 10 -0.64 26.45 -7.56
CA HIS A 10 0.76 26.60 -7.96
C HIS A 10 1.74 25.94 -6.98
N LYS A 11 1.53 26.08 -5.67
CA LYS A 11 2.48 25.57 -4.67
C LYS A 11 2.31 24.09 -4.41
N THR A 12 1.09 23.56 -4.57
CA THR A 12 0.82 22.15 -4.33
C THR A 12 0.88 21.31 -5.59
N ASN A 13 1.10 21.90 -6.78
CA ASN A 13 0.99 21.21 -8.08
C ASN A 13 -0.31 20.40 -8.18
N SER A 14 -1.44 21.05 -7.89
CA SER A 14 -2.77 20.43 -7.92
C SER A 14 -3.69 21.25 -8.80
N SER A 15 -4.34 20.60 -9.76
CA SER A 15 -5.38 21.23 -10.59
C SER A 15 -6.66 21.45 -9.77
N LEU A 16 -7.49 22.42 -10.18
CA LEU A 16 -8.78 22.63 -9.56
C LEU A 16 -9.68 21.39 -9.67
N LYS A 17 -9.60 20.66 -10.79
CA LYS A 17 -10.33 19.40 -11.00
C LYS A 17 -9.92 18.33 -9.98
N GLN A 18 -8.63 18.19 -9.69
CA GLN A 18 -8.15 17.26 -8.66
C GLN A 18 -8.67 17.64 -7.28
N ILE A 19 -8.59 18.92 -6.90
CA ILE A 19 -9.08 19.36 -5.60
C ILE A 19 -10.59 19.15 -5.46
N LYS A 20 -11.38 19.48 -6.49
CA LYS A 20 -12.83 19.20 -6.51
C LYS A 20 -13.12 17.72 -6.32
N ASN A 21 -12.40 16.85 -7.02
CA ASN A 21 -12.54 15.40 -6.84
C ASN A 21 -12.23 14.94 -5.40
N TYR A 22 -11.25 15.55 -4.73
CA TYR A 22 -10.96 15.24 -3.32
C TYR A 22 -12.08 15.71 -2.39
N VAL A 23 -12.70 16.85 -2.68
CA VAL A 23 -13.89 17.33 -1.97
C VAL A 23 -15.08 16.40 -2.20
N ASP A 24 -15.36 16.01 -3.44
CA ASP A 24 -16.44 15.09 -3.81
C ASP A 24 -16.30 13.74 -3.11
N LYS A 25 -15.07 13.25 -2.96
CA LYS A 25 -14.73 12.03 -2.20
C LYS A 25 -14.70 12.21 -0.68
N LYS A 26 -15.09 13.39 -0.17
CA LYS A 26 -15.09 13.75 1.26
C LYS A 26 -13.72 13.62 1.92
N LEU A 27 -12.65 13.80 1.14
CA LEU A 27 -11.27 13.81 1.63
C LEU A 27 -10.83 15.22 2.05
N LEU A 28 -11.36 16.26 1.40
CA LEU A 28 -11.15 17.65 1.77
C LEU A 28 -12.50 18.32 2.03
N ASN A 29 -12.51 19.34 2.89
CA ASN A 29 -13.69 20.15 3.10
C ASN A 29 -13.86 21.12 1.93
N SER A 30 -15.10 21.39 1.56
CA SER A 30 -15.43 22.49 0.65
C SER A 30 -15.51 23.79 1.46
N SER A 31 -14.41 24.53 1.56
CA SER A 31 -14.48 25.94 1.95
C SER A 31 -14.54 26.78 0.66
N ILE A 32 -15.76 27.16 0.28
CA ILE A 32 -16.02 28.12 -0.80
C ILE A 32 -16.36 29.44 -0.14
N ILE A 33 -15.51 30.44 -0.30
CA ILE A 33 -15.78 31.84 0.08
C ILE A 33 -15.64 32.64 -1.20
N ASP A 34 -16.65 33.45 -1.52
CA ASP A 34 -16.70 34.29 -2.74
C ASP A 34 -16.43 33.53 -4.05
N ASN A 35 -17.01 32.32 -4.18
CA ASN A 35 -16.82 31.42 -5.34
C ASN A 35 -15.36 31.02 -5.62
N LYS A 36 -14.45 31.22 -4.66
CA LYS A 36 -13.05 30.85 -4.75
C LYS A 36 -12.73 29.75 -3.74
N LEU A 37 -11.96 28.76 -4.20
CA LEU A 37 -11.38 27.75 -3.33
C LEU A 37 -10.39 28.44 -2.41
N GLU A 38 -10.59 28.32 -1.11
CA GLU A 38 -9.60 28.68 -0.09
C GLU A 38 -9.21 27.43 0.69
N MET A 39 -8.03 27.45 1.29
CA MET A 39 -7.60 26.41 2.22
C MET A 39 -6.89 27.06 3.40
N ASN A 40 -7.09 26.52 4.58
CA ASN A 40 -6.28 26.83 5.75
C ASN A 40 -5.09 25.84 5.89
N ASP A 41 -4.26 26.08 6.90
CA ASP A 41 -3.09 25.24 7.20
C ASP A 41 -3.46 23.77 7.42
N TYR A 42 -4.58 23.51 8.10
CA TYR A 42 -5.08 22.16 8.34
C TYR A 42 -5.47 21.43 7.04
N GLU A 43 -6.16 22.13 6.12
CA GLU A 43 -6.53 21.59 4.81
C GLU A 43 -5.30 21.34 3.93
N LEU A 44 -4.27 22.20 4.01
CA LEU A 44 -2.99 21.97 3.32
C LEU A 44 -2.23 20.75 3.86
N ILE A 45 -2.20 20.55 5.18
CA ILE A 45 -1.63 19.35 5.81
C ILE A 45 -2.38 18.10 5.32
N LYS A 46 -3.72 18.17 5.27
CA LYS A 46 -4.54 17.06 4.77
C LYS A 46 -4.28 16.78 3.29
N LEU A 47 -4.17 17.82 2.45
CA LEU A 47 -3.81 17.69 1.04
C LEU A 47 -2.41 17.06 0.87
N TYR A 48 -1.44 17.45 1.69
CA TYR A 48 -0.10 16.84 1.69
C TYR A 48 -0.17 15.34 1.95
N LYS A 49 -0.91 14.91 3.00
CA LYS A 49 -1.12 13.49 3.30
C LYS A 49 -1.80 12.73 2.16
N ILE A 50 -2.83 13.30 1.52
CA ILE A 50 -3.50 12.70 0.36
C ILE A 50 -2.48 12.45 -0.75
N LYS A 51 -1.71 13.48 -1.12
CA LYS A 51 -0.72 13.36 -2.19
C LYS A 51 0.36 12.35 -1.85
N PHE A 52 0.80 12.29 -0.60
CA PHE A 52 1.76 11.31 -0.13
C PHE A 52 1.21 9.88 -0.26
N LEU A 53 -0.01 9.63 0.22
CA LEU A 53 -0.64 8.30 0.09
C LEU A 53 -0.85 7.90 -1.38
N GLN A 54 -1.22 8.84 -2.24
CA GLN A 54 -1.28 8.58 -3.69
C GLN A 54 0.08 8.24 -4.27
N TYR A 55 1.15 8.90 -3.82
CA TYR A 55 2.52 8.61 -4.24
C TYR A 55 2.97 7.21 -3.79
N ILE A 56 2.55 6.76 -2.60
CA ILE A 56 2.74 5.38 -2.15
C ILE A 56 1.96 4.39 -3.05
N GLY A 57 0.86 4.81 -3.68
CA GLY A 57 0.07 3.99 -4.62
C GLY A 57 -1.37 3.71 -4.16
N PHE A 58 -1.84 4.37 -3.10
CA PHE A 58 -3.23 4.23 -2.65
C PHE A 58 -4.20 5.01 -3.56
N SER A 59 -5.35 4.40 -3.85
CA SER A 59 -6.45 5.09 -4.53
C SER A 59 -7.16 6.06 -3.59
N LEU A 60 -7.98 6.98 -4.13
CA LEU A 60 -8.74 7.91 -3.28
C LEU A 60 -9.72 7.21 -2.34
N ASP A 61 -10.26 6.06 -2.76
CA ASP A 61 -11.16 5.26 -1.92
C ASP A 61 -10.39 4.57 -0.78
N ASP A 62 -9.15 4.13 -1.04
CA ASP A 62 -8.25 3.60 -0.01
C ASP A 62 -7.87 4.69 1.01
N ILE A 63 -7.54 5.89 0.52
CA ILE A 63 -7.17 7.04 1.37
C ILE A 63 -8.32 7.42 2.30
N LYS A 64 -9.57 7.34 1.82
CA LYS A 64 -10.74 7.61 2.65
C LYS A 64 -10.81 6.62 3.82
N ILE A 65 -10.58 5.33 3.55
CA ILE A 65 -10.54 4.30 4.61
C ILE A 65 -9.43 4.59 5.61
N ILE A 66 -8.24 4.94 5.13
CA ILE A 66 -7.09 5.27 6.00
C ILE A 66 -7.45 6.44 6.92
N PHE A 67 -7.96 7.54 6.37
CA PHE A 67 -8.35 8.70 7.18
C PHE A 67 -9.51 8.45 8.15
N ASP A 68 -10.43 7.54 7.81
CA ASP A 68 -11.57 7.23 8.66
C ASP A 68 -11.22 6.30 9.83
N ASN A 69 -10.13 5.53 9.73
CA ASN A 69 -9.83 4.45 10.67
C ASN A 69 -8.46 4.57 11.35
N MET A 70 -7.48 5.19 10.70
CA MET A 70 -6.10 5.26 11.18
C MET A 70 -5.80 6.60 11.86
N LYS A 71 -5.05 6.55 12.97
CA LYS A 71 -4.57 7.75 13.64
C LYS A 71 -3.44 8.40 12.84
N ASP A 72 -3.34 9.72 12.91
CA ASP A 72 -2.30 10.50 12.24
C ASP A 72 -0.88 10.00 12.52
N ILE A 73 -0.59 9.59 13.76
CA ILE A 73 0.72 9.09 14.15
C ILE A 73 1.10 7.81 13.38
N ASP A 74 0.15 6.93 13.09
CA ASP A 74 0.41 5.68 12.38
C ASP A 74 0.57 5.94 10.88
N ILE A 75 -0.17 6.92 10.32
CA ILE A 75 0.04 7.42 8.96
C ILE A 75 1.45 7.98 8.80
N TYR A 76 1.93 8.79 9.76
CA TYR A 76 3.29 9.33 9.72
C TYR A 76 4.35 8.24 9.84
N LYS A 77 4.14 7.21 10.68
CA LYS A 77 5.03 6.04 10.72
C LYS A 77 5.10 5.32 9.37
N MET A 78 3.97 5.15 8.68
CA MET A 78 3.95 4.58 7.32
C MET A 78 4.72 5.45 6.34
N PHE A 79 4.57 6.78 6.40
CA PHE A 79 5.32 7.70 5.52
C PHE A 79 6.82 7.62 5.74
N ASN A 80 7.26 7.66 7.00
CA ASN A 80 8.67 7.54 7.35
C ASN A 80 9.24 6.20 6.89
N TYR A 81 8.52 5.10 7.12
CA TYR A 81 8.94 3.79 6.66
C TYR A 81 9.08 3.73 5.13
N PHE A 82 8.07 4.22 4.40
CA PHE A 82 8.11 4.30 2.95
C PHE A 82 9.35 5.07 2.45
N LEU A 83 9.63 6.26 3.00
CA LEU A 83 10.80 7.06 2.60
C LEU A 83 12.12 6.31 2.82
N ILE A 84 12.26 5.62 3.96
CA ILE A 84 13.46 4.82 4.26
C ILE A 84 13.63 3.73 3.20
N THR A 85 12.57 2.96 2.92
CA THR A 85 12.64 1.84 1.96
C THR A 85 12.87 2.29 0.52
N GLU A 86 12.30 3.41 0.09
CA GLU A 86 12.56 4.00 -1.24
C GLU A 86 14.01 4.48 -1.36
N ASN A 87 14.55 5.11 -0.31
CA ASN A 87 15.95 5.54 -0.30
C ASN A 87 16.92 4.35 -0.34
N ASN A 88 16.60 3.27 0.39
CA ASN A 88 17.36 2.03 0.33
C ASN A 88 17.34 1.42 -1.08
N LEU A 89 16.16 1.34 -1.70
CA LEU A 89 16.01 0.83 -3.06
C LEU A 89 16.81 1.65 -4.07
N LEU A 90 16.77 2.99 -3.97
CA LEU A 90 17.56 3.88 -4.83
C LEU A 90 19.07 3.68 -4.61
N SER A 91 19.52 3.55 -3.36
CA SER A 91 20.92 3.31 -3.03
C SER A 91 21.42 1.98 -3.60
N CYS A 92 20.60 0.93 -3.53
CA CYS A 92 20.90 -0.36 -4.16
C CYS A 92 21.02 -0.23 -5.68
N PHE A 93 20.10 0.51 -6.32
CA PHE A 93 20.14 0.77 -7.75
C PHE A 93 21.40 1.53 -8.18
N GLU A 94 21.78 2.59 -7.45
CA GLU A 94 23.01 3.35 -7.72
C GLU A 94 24.27 2.48 -7.62
N ASN A 95 24.34 1.61 -6.61
CA ASN A 95 25.46 0.70 -6.45
C ASN A 95 25.55 -0.29 -7.62
N ASN A 96 24.42 -0.86 -8.03
CA ASN A 96 24.37 -1.75 -9.20
C ASN A 96 24.80 -1.02 -10.49
N PHE A 97 24.38 0.23 -10.66
CA PHE A 97 24.77 1.04 -11.81
C PHE A 97 26.28 1.36 -11.80
N LYS A 98 26.86 1.70 -10.65
CA LYS A 98 28.31 1.91 -10.50
C LYS A 98 29.10 0.64 -10.80
N THR A 99 28.65 -0.52 -10.32
CA THR A 99 29.27 -1.81 -10.67
C THR A 99 29.24 -2.03 -12.18
N PHE A 100 28.08 -1.84 -12.82
CA PHE A 100 27.94 -1.97 -14.26
C PHE A 100 28.91 -1.06 -15.03
N LEU A 101 29.07 0.20 -14.62
CA LEU A 101 30.04 1.12 -15.24
C LEU A 101 31.49 0.63 -15.13
N ASN A 102 31.87 0.07 -13.98
CA ASN A 102 33.26 -0.31 -13.70
C ASN A 102 33.66 -1.65 -14.33
N SER A 103 32.74 -2.63 -14.38
CA SER A 103 33.04 -3.98 -14.82
C SER A 103 32.47 -4.34 -16.19
N ASN A 104 31.63 -3.46 -16.77
CA ASN A 104 30.79 -3.77 -17.95
C ASN A 104 30.07 -5.11 -17.80
N SER A 105 29.73 -5.47 -16.57
CA SER A 105 29.06 -6.73 -16.22
C SER A 105 27.88 -6.44 -15.32
N LEU A 106 26.83 -7.23 -15.49
CA LEU A 106 25.58 -7.07 -14.77
C LEU A 106 25.27 -8.38 -14.04
N ILE A 107 25.11 -8.31 -12.71
CA ILE A 107 24.60 -9.43 -11.94
C ILE A 107 23.10 -9.49 -12.20
N ILE A 108 22.58 -10.55 -12.81
CA ILE A 108 21.14 -10.67 -13.06
C ILE A 108 20.47 -11.20 -11.80
N ASN A 109 19.86 -10.30 -11.02
CA ASN A 109 18.99 -10.67 -9.91
C ASN A 109 17.82 -9.69 -9.76
N ILE A 110 16.90 -9.99 -8.84
CA ILE A 110 15.73 -9.14 -8.60
C ILE A 110 16.16 -7.75 -8.10
N ASP A 111 17.29 -7.65 -7.40
CA ASP A 111 17.84 -6.40 -6.88
C ASP A 111 18.34 -5.46 -7.98
N THR A 112 18.76 -6.01 -9.10
CA THR A 112 19.23 -5.24 -10.26
C THR A 112 18.07 -4.67 -11.09
N PHE A 113 16.97 -5.42 -11.21
CA PHE A 113 15.82 -4.99 -12.02
C PHE A 113 14.62 -4.51 -11.22
N GLY A 114 14.61 -4.70 -9.90
CA GLY A 114 13.50 -4.37 -9.01
C GLY A 114 13.15 -2.89 -9.01
N TYR A 115 14.15 -2.01 -9.20
CA TYR A 115 13.93 -0.57 -9.34
C TYR A 115 13.02 -0.20 -10.51
N PHE A 116 13.15 -0.91 -11.63
CA PHE A 116 12.38 -0.67 -12.85
C PHE A 116 10.98 -1.26 -12.82
N LYS A 117 10.67 -2.11 -11.82
CA LYS A 117 9.38 -2.75 -11.75
C LYS A 117 8.31 -1.74 -11.36
N SER A 118 7.23 -1.70 -12.13
CA SER A 118 6.05 -0.87 -11.84
C SER A 118 5.22 -1.52 -10.73
N GLU A 119 5.65 -1.35 -9.48
CA GLU A 119 4.87 -1.79 -8.33
C GLU A 119 3.66 -0.89 -8.11
N SER A 120 2.52 -1.51 -7.78
CA SER A 120 1.24 -0.82 -7.61
C SER A 120 1.03 -0.20 -6.22
N LEU A 121 1.88 -0.55 -5.26
CA LEU A 121 1.86 -0.01 -3.90
C LEU A 121 3.26 -0.16 -3.29
N GLY A 122 3.79 0.90 -2.67
CA GLY A 122 4.99 0.91 -1.84
C GLY A 122 6.18 0.17 -2.47
N ARG A 123 6.79 0.71 -3.54
CA ARG A 123 7.79 -0.01 -4.36
C ARG A 123 8.95 -0.54 -3.54
N GLY A 124 9.56 0.29 -2.69
CA GLY A 124 10.64 -0.12 -1.77
C GLY A 124 10.21 -1.27 -0.85
N VAL A 125 9.01 -1.19 -0.27
CA VAL A 125 8.47 -2.22 0.63
C VAL A 125 8.14 -3.52 -0.10
N MET A 126 7.56 -3.44 -1.30
CA MET A 126 7.31 -4.63 -2.15
C MET A 126 8.61 -5.35 -2.48
N PHE A 127 9.66 -4.58 -2.74
CA PHE A 127 10.97 -5.11 -3.03
C PHE A 127 11.58 -5.84 -1.82
N GLU A 128 11.52 -5.23 -0.63
CA GLU A 128 11.91 -5.90 0.62
C GLU A 128 11.11 -7.20 0.84
N LEU A 129 9.79 -7.18 0.60
CA LEU A 129 8.94 -8.38 0.69
C LEU A 129 9.35 -9.49 -0.28
N TYR A 130 9.85 -9.18 -1.48
CA TYR A 130 10.36 -10.19 -2.39
C TYR A 130 11.56 -10.93 -1.80
N ASN A 131 12.44 -10.20 -1.14
CA ASN A 131 13.63 -10.76 -0.48
C ASN A 131 13.24 -11.64 0.71
N PHE A 132 12.33 -11.18 1.57
CA PHE A 132 11.79 -12.01 2.66
C PHE A 132 11.08 -13.26 2.15
N ARG A 133 10.25 -13.12 1.11
CA ARG A 133 9.54 -14.28 0.54
C ARG A 133 10.51 -15.32 0.00
N LYS A 134 11.61 -14.92 -0.65
CA LYS A 134 12.63 -15.87 -1.12
C LYS A 134 13.14 -16.72 0.04
N MET A 135 13.44 -16.10 1.18
CA MET A 135 13.86 -16.80 2.40
C MET A 135 12.76 -17.72 2.95
N TRP A 136 11.52 -17.24 3.06
CA TRP A 136 10.40 -18.06 3.54
C TRP A 136 10.10 -19.27 2.64
N TYR A 137 10.43 -19.21 1.35
CA TYR A 137 10.21 -20.31 0.41
C TYR A 137 11.35 -21.34 0.40
N GLN A 138 12.51 -21.00 0.96
CA GLN A 138 13.59 -21.95 1.24
C GLN A 138 13.29 -22.77 2.51
N ASP A 139 12.58 -22.19 3.46
CA ASP A 139 12.05 -22.87 4.64
C ASP A 139 10.73 -23.59 4.32
N LYS A 140 10.68 -24.92 4.50
CA LYS A 140 9.49 -25.71 4.18
C LYS A 140 8.29 -25.34 5.06
N PHE A 141 8.51 -25.12 6.35
CA PHE A 141 7.45 -24.81 7.31
C PHE A 141 6.81 -23.46 6.99
N LYS A 142 7.63 -22.41 6.85
CA LYS A 142 7.15 -21.05 6.55
C LYS A 142 6.42 -21.00 5.20
N LYS A 143 6.91 -21.73 4.21
CA LYS A 143 6.28 -21.85 2.89
C LYS A 143 4.90 -22.47 2.97
N GLU A 144 4.73 -23.52 3.77
CA GLU A 144 3.44 -24.21 3.96
C GLU A 144 2.47 -23.28 4.70
N GLU A 145 2.89 -22.71 5.83
CA GLU A 145 2.09 -21.77 6.62
C GLU A 145 1.57 -20.58 5.78
N LEU A 146 2.45 -19.92 5.03
CA LEU A 146 2.06 -18.77 4.20
C LEU A 146 1.11 -19.16 3.07
N LYS A 147 1.27 -20.35 2.48
CA LYS A 147 0.35 -20.87 1.46
C LYS A 147 -1.02 -21.15 2.06
N ASP A 148 -1.06 -21.72 3.25
CA ASP A 148 -2.29 -22.09 3.95
C ASP A 148 -3.05 -20.86 4.44
N LEU A 149 -2.36 -19.86 4.98
CA LEU A 149 -2.95 -18.57 5.34
C LEU A 149 -3.61 -17.91 4.13
N ARG A 150 -2.87 -17.77 3.03
CA ARG A 150 -3.39 -17.16 1.78
C ARG A 150 -4.58 -17.93 1.22
N SER A 151 -4.47 -19.26 1.22
CA SER A 151 -5.52 -20.18 0.77
C SER A 151 -6.80 -20.00 1.59
N SER A 152 -6.67 -19.94 2.91
CA SER A 152 -7.76 -19.78 3.88
C SER A 152 -8.40 -18.41 3.77
N ILE A 153 -7.60 -17.33 3.64
CA ILE A 153 -8.09 -15.96 3.47
C ILE A 153 -9.01 -15.85 2.27
N PHE A 154 -8.61 -16.42 1.12
CA PHE A 154 -9.46 -16.37 -0.08
C PHE A 154 -10.77 -17.15 0.09
N LYS A 155 -10.72 -18.29 0.79
CA LYS A 155 -11.91 -19.10 1.08
C LYS A 155 -12.85 -18.38 2.03
N GLU A 156 -12.34 -17.87 3.14
CA GLU A 156 -13.15 -17.16 4.14
C GLU A 156 -13.68 -15.84 3.60
N PHE A 157 -12.95 -15.14 2.72
CA PHE A 157 -13.50 -13.98 2.03
C PHE A 157 -14.75 -14.33 1.20
N HIS A 158 -14.72 -15.48 0.50
CA HIS A 158 -15.88 -15.94 -0.27
C HIS A 158 -17.08 -16.26 0.63
N ILE A 159 -16.84 -16.79 1.83
CA ILE A 159 -17.88 -17.05 2.83
C ILE A 159 -18.42 -15.74 3.40
N TYR A 160 -17.52 -14.81 3.77
CA TYR A 160 -17.87 -13.46 4.21
C TYR A 160 -18.76 -12.76 3.19
N ASN A 161 -18.44 -12.82 1.90
CA ASN A 161 -19.24 -12.17 0.86
C ASN A 161 -20.66 -12.75 0.71
N LYS A 162 -20.90 -13.98 1.19
CA LYS A 162 -22.24 -14.60 1.18
C LYS A 162 -23.02 -14.34 2.47
N ASN A 163 -22.32 -14.36 3.60
CA ASN A 163 -22.94 -14.46 4.92
C ASN A 163 -22.72 -13.20 5.78
N ASN A 164 -21.97 -12.21 5.29
CA ASN A 164 -21.57 -10.98 5.98
C ASN A 164 -20.91 -11.19 7.35
N ASN A 165 -20.38 -12.38 7.65
CA ASN A 165 -19.66 -12.68 8.88
C ASN A 165 -18.15 -12.50 8.69
N ILE A 166 -17.57 -11.49 9.34
CA ILE A 166 -16.17 -11.08 9.18
C ILE A 166 -15.20 -11.77 10.17
N THR A 167 -15.72 -12.44 11.21
CA THR A 167 -14.93 -12.88 12.36
C THR A 167 -13.76 -13.79 11.99
N GLU A 168 -14.00 -14.82 11.17
CA GLU A 168 -12.94 -15.74 10.74
C GLU A 168 -11.92 -15.06 9.81
N LEU A 169 -12.39 -14.15 8.94
CA LEU A 169 -11.49 -13.41 8.07
C LEU A 169 -10.55 -12.50 8.88
N ASN A 170 -11.07 -11.83 9.92
CA ASN A 170 -10.27 -11.02 10.84
C ASN A 170 -9.26 -11.89 11.61
N SER A 171 -9.66 -13.08 12.06
CA SER A 171 -8.75 -14.05 12.72
C SER A 171 -7.57 -14.42 11.80
N LEU A 172 -7.85 -14.68 10.52
CA LEU A 172 -6.82 -14.97 9.52
C LEU A 172 -5.91 -13.77 9.23
N PHE A 173 -6.45 -12.55 9.20
CA PHE A 173 -5.64 -11.34 9.09
C PHE A 173 -4.71 -11.16 10.28
N THR A 174 -5.19 -11.38 11.51
CA THR A 174 -4.35 -11.35 12.72
C THR A 174 -3.23 -12.39 12.67
N LYS A 175 -3.54 -13.63 12.26
CA LYS A 175 -2.53 -14.69 12.10
C LYS A 175 -1.47 -14.31 11.07
N LEU A 176 -1.87 -13.73 9.94
CA LEU A 176 -0.92 -13.26 8.94
C LEU A 176 -0.08 -12.09 9.45
N ASN A 177 -0.65 -11.14 10.18
CA ASN A 177 0.09 -10.04 10.78
C ASN A 177 1.15 -10.56 11.76
N TYR A 178 0.78 -11.52 12.62
CA TYR A 178 1.71 -12.17 13.54
C TYR A 178 2.84 -12.91 12.81
N PHE A 179 2.52 -13.62 11.71
CA PHE A 179 3.52 -14.25 10.87
C PHE A 179 4.52 -13.21 10.32
N LEU A 180 4.03 -12.06 9.83
CA LEU A 180 4.90 -11.01 9.30
C LEU A 180 5.74 -10.35 10.38
N GLU A 181 5.15 -9.99 11.53
CA GLU A 181 5.86 -9.41 12.67
C GLU A 181 6.98 -10.32 13.18
N SER A 182 6.74 -11.62 13.20
CA SER A 182 7.72 -12.61 13.68
C SER A 182 8.85 -12.87 12.68
N ASN A 183 8.67 -12.51 11.40
CA ASN A 183 9.58 -12.89 10.32
C ASN A 183 10.16 -11.72 9.51
N ILE A 184 9.79 -10.48 9.83
CA ILE A 184 10.29 -9.26 9.20
C ILE A 184 10.95 -8.39 10.27
N ILE A 185 12.24 -8.16 10.10
CA ILE A 185 12.98 -7.21 10.93
C ILE A 185 12.45 -5.80 10.62
N ASN A 186 12.14 -5.02 11.66
CA ASN A 186 11.52 -3.69 11.54
C ASN A 186 10.16 -3.70 10.82
N TYR A 187 9.32 -4.68 11.16
CA TYR A 187 7.97 -4.77 10.64
C TYR A 187 7.20 -3.43 10.67
N ASN A 188 6.42 -3.21 9.62
CA ASN A 188 5.55 -2.06 9.44
C ASN A 188 4.27 -2.52 8.74
N LYS A 189 3.13 -1.92 9.09
CA LYS A 189 1.82 -2.19 8.47
C LYS A 189 1.81 -2.10 6.94
N LEU A 190 2.71 -1.30 6.35
CA LEU A 190 2.85 -1.22 4.90
C LEU A 190 3.29 -2.56 4.27
N HIS A 191 4.02 -3.43 4.99
CA HIS A 191 4.33 -4.79 4.54
C HIS A 191 3.08 -5.64 4.37
N PHE A 192 2.18 -5.62 5.35
CA PHE A 192 0.92 -6.34 5.29
C PHE A 192 0.09 -5.89 4.09
N LEU A 193 -0.05 -4.58 3.91
CA LEU A 193 -0.78 -4.00 2.78
C LEU A 193 -0.14 -4.34 1.43
N CYS A 194 1.19 -4.26 1.33
CA CYS A 194 1.92 -4.61 0.11
C CYS A 194 1.77 -6.11 -0.22
N LEU A 195 1.83 -6.99 0.78
CA LEU A 195 1.60 -8.44 0.58
C LEU A 195 0.19 -8.72 0.06
N PHE A 196 -0.83 -8.06 0.63
CA PHE A 196 -2.21 -8.19 0.14
C PHE A 196 -2.37 -7.63 -1.26
N LYS A 197 -1.78 -6.47 -1.54
CA LYS A 197 -1.78 -5.89 -2.88
C LYS A 197 -1.18 -6.89 -3.86
N TRP A 198 -0.05 -7.48 -3.52
CA TRP A 198 0.59 -8.49 -4.36
C TRP A 198 -0.31 -9.71 -4.60
N TRP A 199 -0.91 -10.26 -3.54
CA TRP A 199 -1.83 -11.40 -3.64
C TRP A 199 -3.09 -11.13 -4.45
N THR A 200 -3.48 -9.87 -4.58
CA THR A 200 -4.73 -9.47 -5.24
C THR A 200 -4.52 -8.90 -6.65
N THR A 201 -3.28 -8.61 -7.05
CA THR A 201 -2.97 -8.07 -8.38
C THR A 201 -2.08 -8.97 -9.25
N ASP A 202 -1.25 -9.84 -8.66
CA ASP A 202 -0.39 -10.73 -9.44
C ASP A 202 -1.25 -11.73 -10.27
N PRO A 203 -1.01 -11.87 -11.59
CA PRO A 203 -1.81 -12.73 -12.45
C PRO A 203 -1.94 -14.17 -11.93
N ARG A 204 -0.90 -14.70 -11.28
CA ARG A 204 -0.93 -16.05 -10.71
C ARG A 204 -1.97 -16.15 -9.60
N TYR A 205 -2.07 -15.15 -8.75
CA TYR A 205 -2.96 -15.18 -7.59
C TYR A 205 -4.38 -14.76 -7.96
N VAL A 206 -4.55 -13.81 -8.89
CA VAL A 206 -5.85 -13.46 -9.48
C VAL A 206 -6.51 -14.70 -10.08
N LYS A 207 -5.76 -15.54 -10.83
CA LYS A 207 -6.26 -16.83 -11.33
C LYS A 207 -6.70 -17.76 -10.21
N GLN A 208 -5.94 -17.83 -9.11
CA GLN A 208 -6.29 -18.68 -7.96
C GLN A 208 -7.55 -18.19 -7.23
N ILE A 209 -7.70 -16.88 -7.05
CA ILE A 209 -8.92 -16.27 -6.47
C ILE A 209 -10.11 -16.62 -7.36
N LYS A 210 -10.02 -16.38 -8.68
CA LYS A 210 -11.11 -16.69 -9.62
C LYS A 210 -11.49 -18.16 -9.60
N ASN A 211 -10.51 -19.07 -9.58
CA ASN A 211 -10.78 -20.52 -9.57
C ASN A 211 -11.47 -20.98 -8.28
N ARG A 212 -11.13 -20.39 -7.13
CA ARG A 212 -11.67 -20.80 -5.83
C ARG A 212 -12.99 -20.13 -5.51
N CYS A 213 -13.10 -18.84 -5.81
CA CYS A 213 -14.23 -18.00 -5.41
C CYS A 213 -15.23 -17.78 -6.56
N LYS A 214 -14.94 -18.30 -7.76
CA LYS A 214 -15.70 -18.13 -9.02
C LYS A 214 -15.73 -16.70 -9.57
N LEU A 215 -15.36 -15.70 -8.77
CA LEU A 215 -15.27 -14.28 -9.11
C LEU A 215 -13.89 -13.71 -8.74
N ASN A 216 -13.52 -12.59 -9.34
CA ASN A 216 -12.28 -11.88 -9.00
C ASN A 216 -12.54 -10.88 -7.86
N TYR A 217 -12.39 -11.34 -6.63
CA TYR A 217 -12.55 -10.50 -5.43
C TYR A 217 -11.28 -9.76 -5.00
N GLY A 218 -10.26 -9.65 -5.88
CA GLY A 218 -8.98 -9.03 -5.53
C GLY A 218 -9.12 -7.63 -4.90
N PRO A 219 -9.81 -6.68 -5.55
CA PRO A 219 -10.02 -5.34 -5.01
C PRO A 219 -10.73 -5.33 -3.64
N GLU A 220 -11.75 -6.17 -3.46
CA GLU A 220 -12.56 -6.22 -2.24
C GLU A 220 -11.80 -6.86 -1.08
N ILE A 221 -11.00 -7.91 -1.36
CA ILE A 221 -10.08 -8.50 -0.37
C ILE A 221 -9.09 -7.45 0.12
N PHE A 222 -8.47 -6.70 -0.81
CA PHE A 222 -7.52 -5.64 -0.44
C PHE A 222 -8.20 -4.56 0.41
N LYS A 223 -9.42 -4.16 0.06
CA LYS A 223 -10.20 -3.17 0.84
C LYS A 223 -10.48 -3.64 2.27
N GLN A 224 -10.86 -4.91 2.47
CA GLN A 224 -11.08 -5.45 3.81
C GLN A 224 -9.78 -5.56 4.62
N ALA A 225 -8.68 -5.97 3.97
CA ALA A 225 -7.36 -5.98 4.60
C ALA A 225 -6.93 -4.57 5.03
N LEU A 226 -7.22 -3.55 4.22
CA LEU A 226 -6.94 -2.15 4.55
C LEU A 226 -7.78 -1.66 5.74
N ILE A 227 -9.07 -1.98 5.79
CA ILE A 227 -9.94 -1.66 6.93
C ILE A 227 -9.40 -2.30 8.21
N TRP A 228 -9.04 -3.58 8.15
CA TRP A 228 -8.49 -4.30 9.29
C TRP A 228 -7.18 -3.68 9.78
N CYS A 229 -6.22 -3.47 8.87
CA CYS A 229 -4.90 -2.92 9.17
C CYS A 229 -4.96 -1.48 9.71
N SER A 230 -6.00 -0.73 9.34
CA SER A 230 -6.22 0.63 9.83
C SER A 230 -6.83 0.66 11.24
N LYS A 231 -7.51 -0.40 11.67
CA LYS A 231 -8.18 -0.49 12.98
C LYS A 231 -7.33 -1.16 14.06
N TYR A 232 -6.53 -2.15 13.67
CA TYR A 232 -5.66 -2.95 14.54
C TYR A 232 -4.22 -2.72 14.11
#